data_AF-A0A136KPI1-F1
#
_entry.id   AF-A0A136KPI1-F1
#
_cell.length_a   1.000
_cell.length_b   1.000
_cell.length_c   1.000
_cell.angle_alpha   90.00
_cell.angle_beta   90.00
_cell.angle_gamma   90.00
#
_symmetry.space_group_name_H-M   'P 1'
#
loop_
_entity.id
_entity.type
_entity.pdbx_description
1 polymer ?
#
loop_
_entity_poly.entity_id
_entity_poly.type
_entity_poly.pdbx_seq_one_letter_code
_entity_poly.pdbx_strand_id
1 'polypeptide(L)'
;MLVTTQAFSFYNGSSRAVTSITTLTCYGASKSDCVSELVNTSIQPRQRGTVETDLVLPRGVNDYVVKCRVTFAGSSTPVNCPNEVATPLRQNVLYRISASDGGITGQGVTEIDACDVNNDACCNANDFSVVATKYAEEINPTEQNASDINGDGIINGFDLVFTQANFGKGQGCRLNLAPELNPELRREP
;
A
#
# COMPACT_ATOMS: atom_id res chain seq x y z
N MET A 1 -18.12 -10.05 7.79
CA MET A 1 -16.78 -10.12 7.17
C MET A 1 -16.35 -8.69 6.96
N LEU A 2 -15.20 -8.28 7.49
CA LEU A 2 -14.70 -6.92 7.31
C LEU A 2 -13.67 -6.99 6.18
N VAL A 3 -13.81 -6.11 5.20
CA VAL A 3 -12.99 -6.07 4.00
C VAL A 3 -11.97 -4.96 4.17
N THR A 4 -10.75 -5.24 3.78
CA THR A 4 -9.64 -4.28 3.66
C THR A 4 -9.20 -4.26 2.22
N THR A 5 -8.67 -3.18 1.70
CA THR A 5 -8.28 -3.07 0.29
C THR A 5 -6.77 -3.15 0.13
N GLN A 6 -6.32 -3.82 -0.93
CA GLN A 6 -4.96 -3.74 -1.44
C GLN A 6 -4.98 -2.97 -2.74
N ALA A 7 -4.19 -1.92 -2.85
CA ALA A 7 -4.05 -1.12 -4.06
C ALA A 7 -2.62 -1.23 -4.59
N PHE A 8 -2.49 -1.41 -5.90
CA PHE A 8 -1.23 -1.47 -6.63
C PHE A 8 -1.23 -0.37 -7.68
N SER A 9 -0.48 0.70 -7.42
CA SER A 9 -0.16 1.68 -8.44
C SER A 9 1.17 1.32 -9.08
N PHE A 10 1.12 1.16 -10.39
CA PHE A 10 2.17 0.47 -11.11
C PHE A 10 2.54 1.24 -12.37
N TYR A 11 3.81 1.62 -12.50
CA TYR A 11 4.36 2.05 -13.78
C TYR A 11 5.08 0.91 -14.47
N ASN A 12 4.64 0.53 -15.67
CA ASN A 12 5.28 -0.49 -16.47
C ASN A 12 6.32 0.13 -17.41
N GLY A 13 7.53 0.37 -16.92
CA GLY A 13 8.68 0.79 -17.74
C GLY A 13 9.33 -0.34 -18.55
N SER A 14 8.83 -1.58 -18.49
CA SER A 14 9.38 -2.72 -19.21
C SER A 14 8.93 -2.76 -20.69
N SER A 15 9.53 -3.67 -21.47
CA SER A 15 9.17 -3.95 -22.85
C SER A 15 7.92 -4.85 -23.00
N ARG A 16 7.38 -5.38 -21.90
CA ARG A 16 6.31 -6.38 -21.89
C ARG A 16 5.12 -5.89 -21.09
N ALA A 17 3.90 -6.20 -21.52
CA ALA A 17 2.70 -5.90 -20.72
C ALA A 17 2.71 -6.67 -19.40
N VAL A 18 2.18 -6.07 -18.33
CA VAL A 18 1.83 -6.81 -17.11
C VAL A 18 0.47 -7.46 -17.32
N THR A 19 0.40 -8.76 -17.10
CA THR A 19 -0.79 -9.59 -17.37
C THR A 19 -1.51 -10.01 -16.09
N SER A 20 -0.80 -10.09 -14.98
CA SER A 20 -1.41 -10.36 -13.68
C SER A 20 -0.53 -9.90 -12.53
N ILE A 21 -1.20 -9.61 -11.42
CA ILE A 21 -0.59 -9.41 -10.11
C ILE A 21 -1.16 -10.50 -9.21
N THR A 22 -0.28 -11.26 -8.57
CA THR A 22 -0.65 -12.24 -7.55
C THR A 22 -0.30 -11.67 -6.19
N THR A 23 -1.26 -11.62 -5.28
CA THR A 23 -1.03 -11.29 -3.87
C THR A 23 -1.04 -12.57 -3.06
N LEU A 24 -0.23 -12.61 -2.01
CA LEU A 24 -0.21 -13.67 -1.02
C LEU A 24 -0.30 -13.02 0.35
N THR A 25 -1.43 -13.20 1.02
CA THR A 25 -1.64 -12.67 2.37
C THR A 25 -1.57 -13.78 3.38
N CYS A 26 -0.56 -13.71 4.25
CA CYS A 26 -0.28 -14.71 5.26
C CYS A 26 -0.60 -14.18 6.66
N TYR A 27 -1.29 -14.98 7.46
CA TYR A 27 -1.72 -14.67 8.82
C TYR A 27 -1.50 -15.85 9.78
N GLY A 28 -1.93 -15.68 11.03
CA GLY A 28 -1.67 -16.65 12.11
C GLY A 28 -0.31 -16.42 12.77
N ALA A 29 -0.08 -17.10 13.90
CA ALA A 29 1.07 -16.85 14.76
C ALA A 29 2.43 -17.05 14.05
N SER A 30 2.48 -17.97 13.09
CA SER A 30 3.68 -18.27 12.28
C SER A 30 3.65 -17.70 10.86
N LYS A 31 2.61 -16.92 10.50
CA LYS A 31 2.38 -16.46 9.12
C LYS A 31 2.39 -17.59 8.08
N SER A 32 1.87 -18.75 8.47
CA SER A 32 1.82 -19.95 7.61
C SER A 32 0.49 -20.14 6.91
N ASP A 33 -0.59 -19.55 7.44
CA ASP A 33 -1.92 -19.58 6.82
C ASP A 33 -1.99 -18.48 5.77
N CYS A 34 -1.86 -18.84 4.49
CA CYS A 34 -1.82 -17.88 3.40
C CYS A 34 -2.99 -18.02 2.44
N VAL A 35 -3.57 -16.89 2.05
CA VAL A 35 -4.55 -16.78 0.96
C VAL A 35 -3.85 -16.14 -0.23
N SER A 36 -3.90 -16.81 -1.38
CA SER A 36 -3.37 -16.28 -2.63
C SER A 36 -4.51 -15.78 -3.50
N GLU A 37 -4.34 -14.60 -4.07
CA GLU A 37 -5.30 -14.01 -5.00
C GLU A 37 -4.59 -13.59 -6.27
N LEU A 38 -5.21 -13.89 -7.41
CA LEU A 38 -4.70 -13.54 -8.73
C LEU A 38 -5.64 -12.50 -9.34
N VAL A 39 -5.10 -11.32 -9.63
CA VAL A 39 -5.81 -10.28 -10.36
C VAL A 39 -5.26 -10.21 -11.77
N ASN A 40 -6.08 -10.55 -12.75
CA ASN A 40 -5.74 -10.36 -14.16
C ASN A 40 -5.78 -8.87 -14.48
N THR A 41 -4.75 -8.39 -15.18
CA THR A 41 -4.63 -6.99 -15.59
C THR A 41 -3.98 -6.89 -16.96
N SER A 42 -3.92 -5.68 -17.52
CA SER A 42 -3.26 -5.43 -18.81
C SER A 42 -2.64 -4.04 -18.78
N ILE A 43 -1.55 -3.89 -18.03
CA ILE A 43 -0.79 -2.62 -17.99
C ILE A 43 0.25 -2.68 -19.12
N GLN A 44 0.04 -1.91 -20.18
CA GLN A 44 0.91 -1.96 -21.36
C GLN A 44 2.29 -1.35 -21.07
N PRO A 45 3.30 -1.65 -21.90
CA PRO A 45 4.60 -0.98 -21.84
C PRO A 45 4.46 0.54 -21.83
N ARG A 46 5.28 1.19 -21.00
CA ARG A 46 5.34 2.64 -20.78
C ARG A 46 4.04 3.27 -20.28
N GLN A 47 3.18 2.51 -19.61
CA GLN A 47 1.94 3.01 -19.03
C GLN A 47 1.91 2.87 -17.51
N ARG A 48 1.19 3.78 -16.86
CA ARG A 48 0.72 3.61 -15.48
C ARG A 48 -0.59 2.82 -15.48
N GLY A 49 -0.81 2.06 -14.43
CA GLY A 49 -2.08 1.41 -14.16
C GLY A 49 -2.25 1.18 -12.67
N THR A 50 -3.50 1.15 -12.23
CA THR A 50 -3.87 0.84 -10.85
C THR A 50 -4.65 -0.46 -10.84
N VAL A 51 -4.36 -1.31 -9.87
CA VAL A 51 -5.08 -2.56 -9.63
C VAL A 51 -5.51 -2.56 -8.16
N GLU A 52 -6.79 -2.75 -7.92
CA GLU A 52 -7.35 -2.84 -6.57
C GLU A 52 -7.96 -4.22 -6.35
N THR A 53 -7.80 -4.75 -5.15
CA THR A 53 -8.41 -6.01 -4.73
C THR A 53 -8.80 -5.97 -3.26
N ASP A 54 -9.87 -6.67 -2.94
CA ASP A 54 -10.37 -6.85 -1.59
C ASP A 54 -9.58 -7.95 -0.86
N LEU A 55 -8.91 -7.55 0.21
CA LEU A 55 -8.35 -8.46 1.17
C LEU A 55 -9.43 -9.00 2.11
N VAL A 56 -9.76 -10.28 1.92
CA VAL A 56 -10.70 -11.00 2.77
C VAL A 56 -9.95 -11.77 3.86
N LEU A 57 -9.92 -11.20 5.07
CA LEU A 57 -9.34 -11.85 6.25
C LEU A 57 -10.41 -12.59 7.07
N PRO A 58 -10.08 -13.76 7.67
CA PRO A 58 -10.95 -14.40 8.64
C PRO A 58 -11.29 -13.48 9.83
N ARG A 59 -12.40 -13.78 10.50
CA ARG A 59 -12.82 -13.01 11.68
C ARG A 59 -11.76 -13.14 12.78
N GLY A 60 -11.38 -12.00 13.37
CA GLY A 60 -10.37 -11.94 14.44
C GLY A 60 -8.92 -11.84 13.97
N VAL A 61 -8.65 -11.95 12.66
CA VAL A 61 -7.30 -11.75 12.10
C VAL A 61 -7.04 -10.26 11.89
N ASN A 62 -6.20 -9.68 12.73
CA ASN A 62 -5.75 -8.29 12.59
C ASN A 62 -4.30 -8.19 12.14
N ASP A 63 -3.49 -9.20 12.43
CA ASP A 63 -2.06 -9.21 12.13
C ASP A 63 -1.76 -10.14 10.95
N TYR A 64 -1.17 -9.60 9.88
CA TYR A 64 -0.90 -10.30 8.63
C TYR A 64 0.30 -9.70 7.88
N VAL A 65 0.76 -10.44 6.88
CA VAL A 65 1.81 -10.04 5.95
C VAL A 65 1.29 -10.18 4.54
N VAL A 66 1.42 -9.13 3.74
CA VAL A 66 1.11 -9.15 2.30
C VAL A 66 2.40 -9.25 1.50
N LYS A 67 2.40 -10.15 0.51
CA LYS A 67 3.44 -10.27 -0.50
C LYS A 67 2.79 -10.12 -1.87
N CYS A 68 3.53 -9.67 -2.86
CA CYS A 68 3.05 -9.69 -4.23
C CYS A 68 4.08 -10.19 -5.24
N ARG A 69 3.56 -10.66 -6.38
CA ARG A 69 4.29 -11.09 -7.55
C ARG A 69 3.60 -10.56 -8.80
N VAL A 70 4.38 -10.25 -9.82
CA VAL A 70 3.90 -9.65 -11.07
C VAL A 70 4.31 -10.54 -12.23
N THR A 71 3.36 -10.84 -13.11
CA THR A 71 3.60 -11.68 -14.28
C THR A 71 3.54 -10.84 -15.55
N PHE A 72 4.63 -10.86 -16.32
CA PHE A 72 4.72 -10.18 -17.62
C PHE A 72 4.27 -11.10 -18.76
N ALA A 73 3.73 -10.50 -19.82
CA ALA A 73 3.36 -11.19 -21.04
C ALA A 73 4.55 -11.98 -21.59
N GLY A 74 4.31 -13.25 -21.93
CA GLY A 74 5.34 -14.16 -22.43
C GLY A 74 6.35 -14.62 -21.38
N SER A 75 6.16 -14.34 -20.09
CA SER A 75 6.93 -14.92 -19.00
C SER A 75 6.14 -16.03 -18.30
N SER A 76 6.79 -17.17 -18.04
CA SER A 76 6.24 -18.23 -17.17
C SER A 76 6.60 -18.03 -15.70
N THR A 77 7.51 -17.11 -15.39
CA THR A 77 8.04 -16.89 -14.04
C THR A 77 7.61 -15.51 -13.56
N PRO A 78 6.79 -15.43 -12.50
CA PRO A 78 6.45 -14.16 -11.86
C PRO A 78 7.68 -13.53 -11.18
N VAL A 79 7.73 -12.21 -11.15
CA VAL A 79 8.75 -11.43 -10.46
C VAL A 79 8.19 -10.96 -9.12
N ASN A 80 8.91 -11.18 -8.01
CA ASN A 80 8.47 -10.70 -6.70
C ASN A 80 8.49 -9.17 -6.64
N CYS A 81 7.54 -8.60 -5.91
CA CYS A 81 7.59 -7.20 -5.52
C CYS A 81 8.77 -6.90 -4.59
N PRO A 82 9.15 -5.62 -4.43
CA PRO A 82 10.38 -5.23 -3.72
C PRO A 82 10.40 -5.60 -2.24
N ASN A 83 9.24 -5.57 -1.58
CA ASN A 83 9.10 -5.86 -0.16
C ASN A 83 7.75 -6.53 0.18
N GLU A 84 7.73 -7.15 1.34
CA GLU A 84 6.53 -7.64 2.01
C GLU A 84 6.04 -6.57 2.99
N VAL A 85 4.73 -6.44 3.16
CA VAL A 85 4.12 -5.48 4.09
C VAL A 85 3.53 -6.23 5.26
N ALA A 86 4.16 -6.11 6.42
CA ALA A 86 3.66 -6.67 7.67
C ALA A 86 2.89 -5.61 8.44
N THR A 87 1.75 -5.98 9.02
CA THR A 87 0.97 -5.06 9.85
C THR A 87 0.29 -5.77 10.99
N PRO A 88 0.37 -5.23 12.23
CA PRO A 88 -0.31 -5.79 13.40
C PRO A 88 -1.79 -5.37 13.49
N LEU A 89 -2.23 -4.49 12.58
CA LEU A 89 -3.57 -3.92 12.54
C LEU A 89 -4.20 -4.20 11.19
N ARG A 90 -5.54 -4.24 11.17
CA ARG A 90 -6.27 -4.31 9.92
C ARG A 90 -6.29 -2.94 9.24
N GLN A 91 -5.62 -2.82 8.10
CA GLN A 91 -5.46 -1.56 7.35
C GLN A 91 -5.16 -1.81 5.87
N ASN A 92 -5.52 -0.87 5.01
CA ASN A 92 -5.23 -1.00 3.59
C ASN A 92 -3.71 -1.11 3.36
N VAL A 93 -3.33 -1.82 2.29
CA VAL A 93 -1.94 -1.95 1.87
C VAL A 93 -1.81 -1.33 0.48
N LEU A 94 -0.87 -0.41 0.34
CA LEU A 94 -0.61 0.31 -0.90
C LEU A 94 0.76 -0.07 -1.41
N TYR A 95 0.81 -0.55 -2.65
CA TYR A 95 2.04 -0.81 -3.38
C TYR A 95 2.22 0.26 -4.44
N ARG A 96 3.36 0.95 -4.40
CA ARG A 96 3.80 1.90 -5.42
C ARG A 96 5.02 1.30 -6.11
N ILE A 97 4.83 0.84 -7.33
CA ILE A 97 5.78 -0.06 -8.00
C ILE A 97 6.15 0.49 -9.38
N SER A 98 7.43 0.35 -9.74
CA SER A 98 7.92 0.57 -11.10
C SER A 98 8.59 -0.70 -11.62
N ALA A 99 8.20 -1.15 -12.81
CA ALA A 99 8.82 -2.28 -13.48
C ALA A 99 9.75 -1.83 -14.61
N SER A 100 10.81 -2.59 -14.80
CA SER A 100 11.72 -2.49 -15.93
C SER A 100 12.06 -3.90 -16.42
N ASP A 101 12.72 -4.02 -17.56
CA ASP A 101 13.22 -5.31 -18.03
C ASP A 101 14.27 -5.93 -17.06
N GLY A 102 14.87 -5.11 -16.19
CA GLY A 102 15.84 -5.54 -15.17
C GLY A 102 15.21 -5.95 -13.83
N GLY A 103 13.90 -5.79 -13.65
CA GLY A 103 13.21 -6.13 -12.42
C GLY A 103 12.21 -5.07 -11.95
N ILE A 104 11.76 -5.21 -10.70
CA ILE A 104 10.72 -4.40 -10.09
C ILE A 104 11.32 -3.61 -8.91
N THR A 105 11.03 -2.32 -8.85
CA THR A 105 11.41 -1.40 -7.76
C THR A 105 10.18 -0.72 -7.15
N GLY A 106 10.38 0.03 -6.07
CA GLY A 106 9.31 0.70 -5.34
C GLY A 106 9.11 0.11 -3.95
N GLN A 107 7.93 0.29 -3.38
CA GLN A 107 7.61 -0.18 -2.04
C GLN A 107 6.12 -0.43 -1.82
N GLY A 108 5.82 -1.42 -0.99
CA GLY A 108 4.55 -1.56 -0.30
C GLY A 108 4.61 -0.90 1.08
N VAL A 109 3.52 -0.23 1.46
CA VAL A 109 3.33 0.45 2.75
C VAL A 109 1.91 0.21 3.26
N THR A 110 1.68 0.37 4.56
CA THR A 110 0.31 0.35 5.10
C THR A 110 -0.37 1.70 4.88
N GLU A 111 -1.69 1.77 5.08
CA GLU A 111 -2.45 3.02 4.96
C GLU A 111 -1.96 4.10 5.93
N ILE A 112 -1.55 3.70 7.14
CA ILE A 112 -1.07 4.61 8.17
C ILE A 112 0.31 5.14 7.77
N ASP A 113 1.22 4.25 7.37
CA ASP A 113 2.57 4.63 6.93
C ASP A 113 2.51 5.48 5.65
N ALA A 114 1.57 5.19 4.74
CA ALA A 114 1.36 5.95 3.52
C ALA A 114 0.87 7.38 3.77
N CYS A 115 0.12 7.60 4.87
CA CYS A 115 -0.36 8.93 5.24
C CYS A 115 0.73 9.78 5.92
N ASP A 116 1.64 9.17 6.67
CA ASP A 116 2.74 9.83 7.39
C ASP A 116 3.87 10.26 6.42
N VAL A 117 3.55 11.21 5.54
CA VAL A 117 4.45 11.66 4.46
C VAL A 117 5.63 12.47 5.00
N ASN A 118 5.54 12.99 6.23
CA ASN A 118 6.63 13.72 6.88
C ASN A 118 7.49 12.84 7.81
N ASN A 119 7.10 11.58 8.03
CA ASN A 119 7.76 10.58 8.88
C ASN A 119 7.87 10.97 10.36
N ASP A 120 6.83 11.61 10.92
CA ASP A 120 6.72 11.93 12.35
C ASP A 120 5.97 10.86 13.17
N ALA A 121 5.65 9.73 12.52
CA ALA A 121 4.87 8.61 13.04
C ALA A 121 3.40 8.96 13.35
N CYS A 122 2.88 10.08 12.87
CA CYS A 122 1.50 10.50 13.09
C CYS A 122 0.89 11.16 11.85
N CYS A 123 -0.09 10.51 11.23
CA CYS A 123 -0.88 11.11 10.16
C CYS A 123 -1.72 12.28 10.70
N ASN A 124 -1.35 13.52 10.37
CA ASN A 124 -1.98 14.72 10.90
C ASN A 124 -2.02 15.90 9.90
N ALA A 125 -2.35 17.10 10.40
CA ALA A 125 -2.48 18.30 9.56
C ALA A 125 -1.14 18.73 8.91
N ASN A 126 0.00 18.37 9.49
CA ASN A 126 1.31 18.61 8.90
C ASN A 126 1.50 17.75 7.64
N ASP A 127 1.13 16.47 7.67
CA ASP A 127 1.13 15.60 6.48
C ASP A 127 0.22 16.14 5.39
N PHE A 128 -0.99 16.54 5.77
CA PHE A 128 -1.95 17.14 4.85
C PHE A 128 -1.37 18.39 4.18
N SER A 129 -0.70 19.25 4.96
CA SER A 129 -0.04 20.45 4.43
C SER A 129 1.07 20.10 3.43
N VAL A 130 1.88 19.07 3.73
CA VAL A 130 2.94 18.58 2.82
C VAL A 130 2.34 18.06 1.50
N VAL A 131 1.21 17.35 1.53
CA VAL A 131 0.51 16.92 0.31
C VAL A 131 -0.10 18.12 -0.42
N ALA A 132 -0.82 18.99 0.29
CA ALA A 132 -1.53 20.13 -0.29
C ALA A 132 -0.60 21.13 -0.98
N THR A 133 0.61 21.34 -0.45
CA THR A 133 1.60 22.22 -1.07
C THR A 133 2.12 21.72 -2.41
N LYS A 134 1.94 20.43 -2.72
CA LYS A 134 2.29 19.81 -4.01
C LYS A 134 1.07 19.50 -4.87
N TYR A 135 -0.10 20.04 -4.55
CA TYR A 135 -1.32 19.75 -5.28
C TYR A 135 -1.19 20.10 -6.76
N ALA A 136 -1.70 19.21 -7.62
CA ALA A 136 -1.61 19.22 -9.07
C ALA A 136 -0.19 19.01 -9.64
N GLU A 137 0.78 18.56 -8.83
CA GLU A 137 2.09 18.14 -9.34
C GLU A 137 1.99 16.77 -10.03
N GLU A 138 2.50 16.68 -11.26
CA GLU A 138 2.67 15.44 -11.99
C GLU A 138 4.03 14.81 -11.65
N ILE A 139 4.02 13.56 -11.22
CA ILE A 139 5.21 12.81 -10.81
C ILE A 139 5.72 11.98 -11.98
N ASN A 140 7.03 12.06 -12.22
CA ASN A 140 7.67 11.29 -13.26
C ASN A 140 7.38 9.78 -13.07
N PRO A 141 6.95 9.08 -14.14
CA PRO A 141 7.15 7.68 -14.41
C PRO A 141 7.75 6.79 -13.31
N THR A 142 9.05 7.03 -13.19
CA THR A 142 10.02 6.21 -12.49
C THR A 142 10.31 6.70 -11.07
N GLU A 143 9.76 7.84 -10.69
CA GLU A 143 9.94 8.44 -9.38
C GLU A 143 8.83 8.02 -8.43
N GLN A 144 9.18 8.00 -7.15
CA GLN A 144 8.26 7.75 -6.05
C GLN A 144 8.22 9.02 -5.21
N ASN A 145 7.03 9.58 -5.02
CA ASN A 145 6.83 10.76 -4.18
C ASN A 145 5.93 10.37 -3.01
N ALA A 146 6.34 10.68 -1.78
CA ALA A 146 5.55 10.35 -0.59
C ALA A 146 4.16 11.01 -0.64
N SER A 147 4.08 12.21 -1.21
CA SER A 147 2.86 13.01 -1.34
C SER A 147 1.91 12.53 -2.44
N ASP A 148 2.39 11.71 -3.38
CA ASP A 148 1.56 10.91 -4.30
C ASP A 148 1.25 9.60 -3.56
N ILE A 149 0.23 9.65 -2.70
CA ILE A 149 -0.04 8.65 -1.68
C ILE A 149 -0.55 7.37 -2.32
N ASN A 150 -1.44 7.51 -3.30
CA ASN A 150 -1.92 6.35 -4.05
C ASN A 150 -0.89 5.90 -5.10
N GLY A 151 0.08 6.73 -5.51
CA GLY A 151 1.12 6.39 -6.47
C GLY A 151 0.69 6.45 -7.94
N ASP A 152 -0.44 7.09 -8.24
CA ASP A 152 -1.03 7.16 -9.59
C ASP A 152 -0.28 8.12 -10.52
N GLY A 153 0.67 8.90 -9.98
CA GLY A 153 1.51 9.82 -10.71
C GLY A 153 1.02 11.27 -10.69
N ILE A 154 -0.07 11.60 -10.00
CA ILE A 154 -0.57 12.98 -9.89
C ILE A 154 -1.02 13.24 -8.45
N ILE A 155 -0.39 14.21 -7.78
CA ILE A 155 -0.82 14.62 -6.44
C ILE A 155 -2.12 15.42 -6.56
N ASN A 156 -3.23 14.86 -6.10
CA ASN A 156 -4.54 15.44 -6.32
C ASN A 156 -5.49 15.26 -5.13
N GLY A 157 -6.80 15.44 -5.36
CA GLY A 157 -7.82 15.36 -4.32
C GLY A 157 -7.91 13.98 -3.66
N PHE A 158 -7.56 12.90 -4.37
CA PHE A 158 -7.51 11.56 -3.81
C PHE A 158 -6.47 11.45 -2.68
N ASP A 159 -5.27 12.01 -2.88
CA ASP A 159 -4.22 12.01 -1.85
C ASP A 159 -4.64 12.81 -0.62
N LEU A 160 -5.23 14.00 -0.84
CA LEU A 160 -5.72 14.84 0.26
C LEU A 160 -6.83 14.16 1.08
N VAL A 161 -7.80 13.54 0.40
CA VAL A 161 -8.89 12.80 1.05
C VAL A 161 -8.34 11.58 1.78
N PHE A 162 -7.35 10.90 1.19
CA PHE A 162 -6.69 9.77 1.83
C PHE A 162 -6.00 10.21 3.13
N THR A 163 -5.23 11.30 3.11
CA THR A 163 -4.59 11.83 4.32
C THR A 163 -5.63 12.17 5.37
N GLN A 164 -6.68 12.91 4.99
CA GLN A 164 -7.73 13.34 5.91
C GLN A 164 -8.47 12.16 6.56
N ALA A 165 -8.75 11.09 5.80
CA ALA A 165 -9.43 9.90 6.30
C ALA A 165 -8.59 9.12 7.34
N ASN A 166 -7.28 9.38 7.41
CA ASN A 166 -6.36 8.71 8.32
C ASN A 166 -5.88 9.60 9.49
N PHE A 167 -6.41 10.81 9.62
CA PHE A 167 -6.00 11.73 10.69
C PHE A 167 -6.07 11.12 12.08
N GLY A 168 -5.01 11.36 12.86
CA GLY A 168 -4.85 10.86 14.22
C GLY A 168 -4.41 9.40 14.31
N LYS A 169 -4.19 8.71 13.18
CA LYS A 169 -3.63 7.36 13.16
C LYS A 169 -2.09 7.41 13.16
N GLY A 170 -1.46 6.44 13.81
CA GLY A 170 0.00 6.33 13.93
C GLY A 170 0.47 6.38 15.37
N GLN A 171 1.58 5.70 15.67
CA GLN A 171 2.11 5.54 17.03
C GLN A 171 2.57 6.88 17.65
N GLY A 172 2.98 7.84 16.82
CA GLY A 172 3.40 9.18 17.23
C GLY A 172 2.25 10.13 17.57
N CYS A 173 1.00 9.76 17.25
CA CYS A 173 -0.14 10.62 17.53
C CYS A 173 -0.44 10.66 19.04
N ARG A 174 -0.05 11.76 19.68
CA ARG A 174 -0.25 12.06 21.11
C ARG A 174 -1.72 12.03 21.58
N LEU A 175 -2.69 11.86 20.67
CA LEU A 175 -4.14 11.82 20.94
C LEU A 175 -4.79 10.43 20.74
N ASN A 176 -4.04 9.33 20.64
CA ASN A 176 -4.61 7.97 20.59
C ASN A 176 -5.23 7.53 21.93
N LEU A 177 -6.41 8.07 22.24
CA LEU A 177 -7.33 7.58 23.26
C LEU A 177 -8.18 6.39 22.76
N ALA A 178 -7.93 5.88 21.54
CA ALA A 178 -8.56 4.65 21.04
C ALA A 178 -7.88 3.42 21.68
N PRO A 179 -8.55 2.64 22.55
CA PRO A 179 -7.95 1.49 23.25
C PRO A 179 -7.46 0.37 22.32
N GLU A 180 -7.89 0.41 21.06
CA GLU A 180 -7.52 -0.55 20.03
C GLU A 180 -6.07 -0.38 19.55
N LEU A 181 -5.49 0.81 19.70
CA LEU A 181 -4.15 1.18 19.23
C LEU A 181 -3.11 1.31 20.35
N ASN A 182 -3.53 1.15 21.62
CA ASN A 182 -2.66 1.23 22.80
C ASN A 182 -2.82 -0.02 23.70
N PRO A 183 -1.86 -0.97 23.67
CA PRO A 183 -1.91 -2.17 24.52
C PRO A 183 -1.78 -1.88 26.02
N GLU A 184 -1.18 -0.75 26.40
CA GLU A 184 -0.95 -0.38 27.82
C GLU A 184 -2.24 0.10 28.50
N LEU A 185 -3.16 0.72 27.75
CA LEU A 185 -4.47 1.13 28.26
C LEU A 185 -5.46 -0.03 28.48
N ARG A 186 -5.10 -1.27 28.11
CA ARG A 186 -5.87 -2.48 28.48
C ARG A 186 -5.48 -3.05 29.84
N ARG A 187 -4.50 -2.44 30.52
CA ARG A 187 -3.99 -2.86 31.82
C ARG A 187 -4.24 -1.78 32.86
N GLU A 188 -5.48 -1.32 32.98
CA GLU A 188 -5.93 -0.74 34.24
C GLU A 188 -7.06 -1.61 34.80
N PRO A 189 -7.03 -1.90 36.12
CA PRO A 189 -7.92 -2.87 36.78
C PRO A 189 -9.39 -2.45 36.83
#